data_AF-A0A6N6PQF6-F1
#
_entry.id   AF-A0A6N6PQF6-F1
#
_cell.length_a   1.000
_cell.length_b   1.000
_cell.length_c   1.000
_cell.angle_alpha   90.00
_cell.angle_beta   90.00
_cell.angle_gamma   90.00
#
_symmetry.space_group_name_H-M   'P 1'
#
loop_
_entity.id
_entity.type
_entity.pdbx_description
1 polymer ?
#
loop_
_entity_poly.entity_id
_entity_poly.type
_entity_poly.pdbx_seq_one_letter_code
_entity_poly.pdbx_strand_id
1 'polypeptide(L)'
;AYTPTEAQLAHEAGSDFIKIFPADSLGANYIKALRAPLPHLKIVPTGGVDLKTIGEFLKAGCVAVGAGSSLISKEILEKDDWGRLTETAAAFVQAARSSR
;
A
#
# COMPACT_ATOMS: atom_id res chain seq x y z
N ALA A 1 6.35 -10.14 -1.49
CA ALA A 1 6.07 -11.20 -0.50
C ALA A 1 4.57 -11.33 -0.31
N TYR A 2 4.12 -12.53 -0.02
CA TYR A 2 2.78 -12.90 0.44
C TYR A 2 2.81 -13.45 1.87
N THR A 3 3.92 -14.08 2.29
CA THR A 3 4.07 -14.74 3.60
C THR A 3 5.14 -14.08 4.51
N PRO A 4 5.13 -14.34 5.83
CA PRO A 4 6.17 -13.83 6.73
C PRO A 4 7.58 -14.33 6.37
N THR A 5 7.72 -15.58 5.96
CA THR A 5 9.01 -16.16 5.53
C THR A 5 9.56 -15.43 4.31
N GLU A 6 8.75 -15.21 3.28
CA GLU A 6 9.17 -14.46 2.10
C GLU A 6 9.54 -13.01 2.44
N ALA A 7 8.79 -12.39 3.35
CA ALA A 7 9.04 -11.02 3.78
C ALA A 7 10.38 -10.90 4.52
N GLN A 8 10.68 -11.85 5.41
CA GLN A 8 11.94 -11.90 6.15
C GLN A 8 13.12 -12.21 5.23
N LEU A 9 13.00 -13.22 4.35
CA LEU A 9 14.05 -13.56 3.39
C LEU A 9 14.40 -12.38 2.47
N ALA A 10 13.39 -11.65 2.00
CA ALA A 10 13.63 -10.47 1.17
C ALA A 10 14.40 -9.38 1.93
N HIS A 11 14.11 -9.18 3.23
CA HIS A 11 14.83 -8.22 4.06
C HIS A 11 16.29 -8.66 4.32
N GLU A 12 16.50 -9.93 4.65
CA GLU A 12 17.85 -10.51 4.84
C GLU A 12 18.68 -10.47 3.55
N ALA A 13 18.03 -10.56 2.40
CA ALA A 13 18.65 -10.36 1.09
C ALA A 13 18.95 -8.88 0.75
N GLY A 14 18.69 -7.94 1.68
CA GLY A 14 19.04 -6.52 1.55
C GLY A 14 17.90 -5.60 1.09
N SER A 15 16.65 -6.06 1.10
CA SER A 15 15.52 -5.19 0.74
C SER A 15 15.20 -4.19 1.85
N ASP A 16 15.25 -2.89 1.52
CA ASP A 16 14.85 -1.82 2.43
C ASP A 16 13.35 -1.77 2.70
N PHE A 17 12.54 -2.16 1.71
CA PHE A 17 11.08 -2.14 1.75
C PHE A 17 10.51 -3.44 1.22
N ILE A 18 9.48 -3.97 1.90
CA ILE A 18 8.84 -5.22 1.53
C ILE A 18 7.44 -4.94 0.98
N LYS A 19 7.25 -5.24 -0.32
CA LYS A 19 5.92 -5.24 -0.92
C LYS A 19 5.11 -6.45 -0.44
N ILE A 20 3.94 -6.20 0.12
CA ILE A 20 2.94 -7.24 0.44
C ILE A 20 1.81 -7.15 -0.58
N PHE A 21 1.55 -8.26 -1.27
CA PHE A 21 0.58 -8.34 -2.37
C PHE A 21 -0.12 -9.70 -2.38
N PRO A 22 -1.43 -9.77 -2.66
CA PRO A 22 -2.37 -8.67 -2.87
C PRO A 22 -2.92 -8.12 -1.54
N ALA A 23 -2.86 -6.80 -1.35
CA ALA A 23 -3.18 -6.17 -0.07
C ALA A 23 -4.67 -6.16 0.26
N ASP A 24 -5.56 -6.01 -0.74
CA ASP A 24 -7.01 -6.04 -0.56
C ASP A 24 -7.53 -7.34 0.08
N SER A 25 -6.97 -8.47 -0.33
CA SER A 25 -7.37 -9.80 0.11
C SER A 25 -6.81 -10.13 1.50
N LEU A 26 -5.61 -9.64 1.80
CA LEU A 26 -4.94 -9.86 3.09
C LEU A 26 -5.39 -8.88 4.17
N GLY A 27 -5.64 -7.62 3.80
CA GLY A 27 -6.12 -6.55 4.66
C GLY A 27 -5.11 -6.05 5.70
N ALA A 28 -5.47 -4.95 6.38
CA ALA A 28 -4.63 -4.30 7.38
C ALA A 28 -4.35 -5.18 8.62
N ASN A 29 -5.24 -6.12 8.95
CA ASN A 29 -5.04 -7.05 10.05
C ASN A 29 -3.89 -8.03 9.79
N TYR A 30 -3.73 -8.50 8.56
CA TYR A 30 -2.59 -9.32 8.18
C TYR A 30 -1.27 -8.57 8.35
N ILE A 31 -1.24 -7.28 7.98
CA ILE A 31 -0.05 -6.44 8.20
C ILE A 31 0.30 -6.36 9.69
N LYS A 32 -0.69 -6.12 10.56
CA LYS A 32 -0.46 -6.08 12.02
C LYS A 32 0.09 -7.41 12.52
N ALA A 33 -0.48 -8.53 12.06
CA ALA A 33 -0.03 -9.87 12.42
C ALA A 33 1.40 -10.16 11.94
N LEU A 34 1.78 -9.69 10.75
CA LEU A 34 3.12 -9.87 10.20
C LEU A 34 4.16 -9.01 10.94
N ARG A 35 3.81 -7.79 11.31
CA ARG A 35 4.69 -6.87 12.06
C ARG A 35 4.90 -7.26 13.52
N ALA A 36 3.95 -7.97 14.14
CA ALA A 36 4.06 -8.36 15.54
C ALA A 36 5.36 -9.16 15.84
N PRO A 37 5.71 -10.20 15.06
CA PRO A 37 7.00 -10.88 15.19
C PRO A 37 8.14 -10.23 14.38
N LEU A 38 7.84 -9.40 13.37
CA LEU A 38 8.83 -8.82 12.45
C LEU A 38 8.75 -7.28 12.42
N PRO A 39 8.97 -6.59 13.55
CA PRO A 39 8.74 -5.14 13.67
C PRO A 39 9.73 -4.28 12.86
N HIS A 40 10.87 -4.84 12.46
CA HIS A 40 11.89 -4.19 11.64
C HIS A 40 11.49 -4.05 10.17
N LEU A 41 10.49 -4.81 9.70
CA LEU A 41 10.08 -4.78 8.30
C LEU A 41 9.34 -3.48 7.95
N LYS A 42 9.86 -2.78 6.94
CA LYS A 42 9.21 -1.62 6.32
C LYS A 42 8.26 -2.08 5.21
N ILE A 43 7.00 -2.26 5.57
CA ILE A 43 5.99 -2.84 4.68
C ILE A 43 5.32 -1.77 3.80
N VAL A 44 5.14 -2.11 2.51
CA VAL A 44 4.39 -1.36 1.51
C VAL A 44 3.30 -2.27 0.92
N PRO A 45 2.05 -2.22 1.42
CA PRO A 45 0.95 -3.01 0.87
C PRO A 45 0.55 -2.45 -0.49
N THR A 46 0.33 -3.35 -1.45
CA THR A 46 0.00 -3.03 -2.83
C THR A 46 -1.00 -4.06 -3.38
N GLY A 47 -1.85 -3.63 -4.31
CA GLY A 47 -2.93 -4.45 -4.88
C GLY A 47 -4.25 -4.15 -4.17
N GLY A 48 -5.14 -3.43 -4.86
CA GLY A 48 -6.46 -3.05 -4.35
C GLY A 48 -6.48 -1.98 -3.24
N VAL A 49 -5.37 -1.27 -2.99
CA VAL A 49 -5.36 -0.10 -2.09
C VAL A 49 -6.10 1.06 -2.76
N ASP A 50 -6.99 1.72 -2.02
CA ASP A 50 -7.79 2.86 -2.46
C ASP A 50 -7.93 3.94 -1.37
N LEU A 51 -8.70 5.01 -1.64
CA LEU A 51 -8.93 6.10 -0.69
C LEU A 51 -9.65 5.65 0.60
N LYS A 52 -10.35 4.53 0.59
CA LYS A 52 -11.09 4.01 1.75
C LYS A 52 -10.17 3.20 2.65
N THR A 53 -9.25 2.44 2.06
CA THR A 53 -8.40 1.46 2.75
C THR A 53 -7.03 2.03 3.13
N ILE A 54 -6.54 3.06 2.44
CA ILE A 54 -5.20 3.66 2.69
C ILE A 54 -4.97 3.99 4.16
N GLY A 55 -5.97 4.58 4.84
CA GLY A 55 -5.83 4.99 6.23
C GLY A 55 -5.69 3.80 7.18
N GLU A 56 -6.35 2.68 6.89
CA GLU A 56 -6.26 1.47 7.70
C GLU A 56 -4.86 0.84 7.62
N PHE A 57 -4.29 0.80 6.41
CA PHE A 57 -2.92 0.29 6.20
C PHE A 57 -1.88 1.17 6.88
N LEU A 58 -2.00 2.50 6.77
CA LEU A 58 -1.06 3.41 7.45
C LEU A 58 -1.17 3.30 8.97
N LYS A 59 -2.38 3.21 9.53
CA LYS A 59 -2.61 2.95 10.96
C LYS A 59 -2.15 1.58 11.43
N ALA A 60 -2.05 0.60 10.52
CA ALA A 60 -1.42 -0.70 10.80
C ALA A 60 0.13 -0.64 10.87
N GLY A 61 0.72 0.54 10.65
CA GLY A 61 2.16 0.79 10.76
C GLY A 61 2.90 0.76 9.42
N CYS A 62 2.20 0.63 8.28
CA CYS A 62 2.84 0.67 6.97
C CYS A 62 3.57 2.00 6.74
N VAL A 63 4.77 1.92 6.16
CA VAL A 63 5.60 3.11 5.91
C VAL A 63 5.17 3.88 4.67
N ALA A 64 4.49 3.21 3.74
CA ALA A 64 3.89 3.74 2.53
C ALA A 64 2.79 2.78 2.06
N VAL A 65 2.09 3.12 0.97
CA VAL A 65 1.19 2.22 0.24
C VAL A 65 1.48 2.29 -1.25
N GLY A 66 1.22 1.20 -1.98
CA GLY A 66 1.27 1.21 -3.44
C GLY A 66 -0.09 1.56 -4.03
N ALA A 67 -0.18 2.73 -4.68
CA ALA A 67 -1.36 3.12 -5.46
C ALA A 67 -1.19 2.65 -6.92
N GLY A 68 -2.23 2.01 -7.47
CA GLY A 68 -2.21 1.41 -8.80
C GLY A 68 -3.40 1.86 -9.64
N SER A 69 -4.22 0.92 -10.09
CA SER A 69 -5.44 1.19 -10.87
C SER A 69 -6.44 2.10 -10.17
N SER A 70 -6.40 2.19 -8.85
CA SER A 70 -7.19 3.13 -8.04
C SER A 70 -6.74 4.59 -8.16
N LEU A 71 -5.50 4.84 -8.58
CA LEU A 71 -4.96 6.17 -8.87
C LEU A 71 -5.09 6.51 -10.35
N ILE A 72 -4.74 5.57 -11.22
CA ILE A 72 -4.74 5.75 -12.67
C ILE A 72 -5.46 4.57 -13.33
N SER A 73 -6.69 4.80 -13.76
CA SER A 73 -7.51 3.78 -14.40
C SER A 73 -7.30 3.77 -15.91
N LYS A 74 -7.78 2.71 -16.57
CA LYS A 74 -7.73 2.61 -18.04
C LYS A 74 -8.55 3.72 -18.69
N GLU A 75 -9.67 4.10 -18.07
CA GLU A 75 -10.55 5.17 -18.56
C GLU A 75 -9.88 6.54 -18.51
N ILE A 76 -9.07 6.81 -17.47
CA ILE A 76 -8.27 8.05 -17.40
C ILE A 76 -7.30 8.11 -18.58
N LEU A 77 -6.62 6.99 -18.86
CA LEU A 77 -5.65 6.90 -19.95
C LEU A 77 -6.30 6.99 -21.33
N GLU A 78 -7.43 6.32 -21.54
CA GLU A 78 -8.15 6.31 -22.83
C GLU A 78 -8.76 7.69 -23.17
N LYS A 79 -9.04 8.52 -22.15
CA LYS A 79 -9.67 9.83 -22.32
C LYS A 79 -8.71 11.01 -22.12
N ASP A 80 -7.43 10.75 -21.85
CA ASP A 80 -6.46 11.76 -21.45
C ASP A 80 -6.98 12.65 -20.28
N ASP A 81 -7.68 12.06 -19.32
CA ASP A 81 -8.34 12.77 -18.21
C ASP A 81 -7.35 13.11 -17.08
N TRP A 82 -6.39 13.98 -17.40
CA TRP A 82 -5.34 14.41 -16.48
C TRP A 82 -5.89 15.21 -15.29
N GLY A 83 -7.04 15.87 -15.48
CA GLY A 83 -7.76 16.56 -14.40
C GLY A 83 -8.17 15.55 -13.33
N ARG A 84 -8.83 14.47 -13.74
CA ARG A 84 -9.24 13.40 -12.81
C ARG A 84 -8.07 12.72 -12.12
N LEU A 85 -6.97 12.47 -12.84
CA LEU A 85 -5.75 11.92 -12.24
C LEU A 85 -5.19 12.85 -11.15
N THR A 86 -5.15 14.15 -11.43
CA THR A 86 -4.65 15.16 -10.48
C THR A 86 -5.50 15.22 -9.23
N GLU A 87 -6.83 15.27 -9.38
CA GLU A 87 -7.78 15.23 -8.26
C GLU A 87 -7.59 13.97 -7.40
N THR A 88 -7.48 12.82 -8.06
CA THR A 88 -7.34 11.53 -7.39
C THR A 88 -6.01 11.46 -6.64
N ALA A 89 -4.90 11.88 -7.26
CA ALA A 89 -3.59 11.96 -6.62
C ALA A 89 -3.60 12.87 -5.38
N ALA A 90 -4.22 14.05 -5.50
CA ALA A 90 -4.36 14.98 -4.37
C ALA A 90 -5.18 14.36 -3.23
N ALA A 91 -6.26 13.65 -3.55
CA ALA A 91 -7.06 12.94 -2.55
C ALA A 91 -6.25 11.83 -1.84
N PHE A 92 -5.41 11.09 -2.56
CA PHE A 92 -4.52 10.08 -1.96
C PHE A 92 -3.53 10.70 -0.97
N VAL A 93 -2.90 11.82 -1.36
CA VAL A 93 -1.98 12.55 -0.48
C VAL A 93 -2.69 13.07 0.77
N GLN A 94 -3.89 13.64 0.61
CA GLN A 94 -4.70 14.11 1.74
C GLN A 94 -5.08 12.96 2.68
N ALA A 95 -5.61 11.85 2.14
CA ALA A 95 -5.97 10.68 2.94
C ALA A 95 -4.78 10.09 3.70
N ALA A 96 -3.60 10.06 3.08
CA ALA A 96 -2.37 9.61 3.72
C ALA A 96 -1.94 10.52 4.87
N ARG A 97 -2.01 11.84 4.69
CA ARG A 97 -1.68 12.84 5.72
C ARG A 97 -2.62 12.76 6.91
N SER A 98 -3.92 12.63 6.67
CA SER A 98 -4.94 12.54 7.74
C SER A 98 -4.91 11.22 8.53
N SER A 99 -4.07 10.27 8.11
CA SER A 99 -3.95 8.94 8.74
C SER A 99 -2.68 8.79 9.60
N ARG A 100 -1.92 9.88 9.79
CA ARG A 100 -0.68 9.93 10.57
C ARG A 100 -0.76 10.98 11.67
#